data_AF-A0A7C4DPS6-F1
#
_entry.id   AF-A0A7C4DPS6-F1
#
_cell.length_a   1.000
_cell.length_b   1.000
_cell.length_c   1.000
_cell.angle_alpha   90.00
_cell.angle_beta   90.00
_cell.angle_gamma   90.00
#
_symmetry.space_group_name_H-M   'P 1'
#
loop_
_entity.id
_entity.type
_entity.pdbx_description
1 polymer ?
#
loop_
_entity_poly.entity_id
_entity_poly.type
_entity_poly.pdbx_seq_one_letter_code
_entity_poly.pdbx_strand_id
1 'polypeptide(L)'
;MSRDQLIGWLLVAISIVVIVAYAWLMLFGDFWVWLTKLTLIVAVVAVFGILGWIGYTLATTPPPKPIEEIEREIEEELKKLEEEAKQSEASKGSR
;
A
#
# COMPACT_ATOMS: atom_id res chain seq x y z
N MET A 1 7.63 -32.60 4.87
CA MET A 1 6.95 -31.28 4.97
C MET A 1 7.22 -30.54 3.67
N SER A 2 6.21 -29.89 3.08
CA SER A 2 6.45 -29.01 1.93
C SER A 2 7.31 -27.82 2.37
N ARG A 3 8.06 -27.22 1.43
CA ARG A 3 8.92 -26.06 1.77
C ARG A 3 8.11 -24.90 2.34
N ASP A 4 6.89 -24.71 1.83
CA ASP A 4 5.97 -23.69 2.31
C ASP A 4 5.49 -23.96 3.75
N GLN A 5 5.23 -25.22 4.10
CA GLN A 5 4.92 -25.60 5.47
C GLN A 5 6.10 -25.33 6.42
N LEU A 6 7.33 -25.58 5.98
CA LEU A 6 8.52 -25.34 6.81
C LEU A 6 8.68 -23.85 7.12
N ILE A 7 8.48 -22.99 6.13
CA ILE A 7 8.53 -21.52 6.27
C ILE A 7 7.39 -21.05 7.19
N GLY A 8 6.19 -21.60 7.03
CA GLY A 8 5.05 -21.30 7.89
C GLY A 8 5.33 -21.65 9.36
N TRP A 9 5.84 -22.86 9.63
CA TRP A 9 6.19 -23.27 10.99
C TRP A 9 7.35 -22.46 11.58
N LEU A 10 8.34 -22.08 10.76
CA LEU A 10 9.43 -21.22 11.19
C LEU A 10 8.91 -19.83 11.60
N LEU A 11 8.03 -19.22 10.81
CA LEU A 11 7.42 -17.93 11.12
C LEU A 11 6.59 -17.99 12.41
N VAL A 12 5.80 -19.07 12.60
CA VAL A 12 5.03 -19.28 13.82
C VAL A 12 5.95 -19.41 15.04
N ALA A 13 7.00 -20.23 14.94
CA ALA A 13 7.95 -20.43 16.03
C ALA A 13 8.65 -19.10 16.42
N ILE A 14 9.13 -18.34 15.43
CA ILE A 14 9.75 -17.03 15.66
C ILE A 14 8.75 -16.08 16.32
N SER A 15 7.50 -16.03 15.84
CA SER A 15 6.46 -15.17 16.40
C SER A 15 6.17 -15.50 17.86
N ILE A 16 6.05 -16.80 18.20
CA ILE A 16 5.86 -17.26 19.58
C ILE A 16 7.03 -16.83 20.45
N VAL A 17 8.27 -17.02 19.98
CA VAL A 17 9.48 -16.63 20.72
C VAL A 17 9.48 -15.13 21.01
N VAL A 18 9.16 -14.30 20.02
CA VAL A 18 9.08 -12.84 20.20
C VAL A 18 8.00 -12.45 21.20
N ILE A 19 6.82 -13.07 21.14
CA ILE A 19 5.71 -12.80 22.07
C ILE A 19 6.12 -13.14 23.51
N VAL A 20 6.70 -14.32 23.72
CA VAL A 20 7.13 -14.78 25.05
C VAL A 20 8.24 -13.88 25.59
N ALA A 21 9.24 -13.53 24.76
CA ALA A 21 10.32 -12.63 25.17
C ALA A 21 9.79 -11.24 25.53
N TYR A 22 8.89 -10.68 24.72
CA TYR A 22 8.26 -9.38 25.01
C TYR A 22 7.45 -9.42 26.30
N ALA A 23 6.60 -10.44 26.49
CA ALA A 23 5.82 -10.61 27.70
C ALA A 23 6.72 -10.77 28.94
N TRP A 24 7.81 -11.53 28.83
CA TRP A 24 8.78 -11.69 29.90
C TRP A 24 9.44 -10.36 30.29
N LEU A 25 9.92 -9.59 29.31
CA LEU A 25 10.49 -8.26 29.53
C LEU A 25 9.48 -7.30 30.15
N MET A 26 8.21 -7.43 29.79
CA MET A 26 7.12 -6.61 30.31
C MET A 26 6.77 -6.94 31.76
N LEU A 27 6.79 -8.23 32.14
CA LEU A 27 6.41 -8.68 33.48
C LEU A 27 7.55 -8.61 34.50
N PHE A 28 8.80 -8.85 34.06
CA PHE A 28 9.95 -8.98 34.96
C PHE A 28 11.02 -7.91 34.73
N GLY A 29 10.87 -7.02 33.75
CA GLY A 29 11.83 -5.95 33.47
C GLY A 29 11.56 -4.67 34.25
N ASP A 30 12.58 -4.13 34.92
CA ASP A 30 12.50 -2.86 35.66
C ASP A 30 12.16 -1.64 34.77
N PHE A 31 12.37 -1.76 33.46
CA PHE A 31 12.10 -0.73 32.47
C PHE A 31 10.73 -0.87 31.79
N TRP A 32 9.83 -1.73 32.29
CA TRP A 32 8.49 -1.95 31.73
C TRP A 32 7.72 -0.64 31.46
N VAL A 33 7.81 0.33 32.37
CA VAL A 33 7.17 1.64 32.22
C VAL A 33 7.68 2.38 30.96
N TRP A 34 8.99 2.35 30.73
CA TRP A 34 9.61 2.96 29.55
C TRP A 34 9.23 2.20 28.27
N LEU A 35 9.27 0.87 28.32
CA LEU A 35 8.93 0.03 27.18
C LEU A 35 7.47 0.23 26.76
N THR A 36 6.55 0.29 27.71
CA THR A 36 5.13 0.54 27.45
C THR A 36 4.88 1.90 26.82
N LYS A 37 5.54 2.96 27.32
CA LYS A 37 5.47 4.29 26.71
C LYS A 37 5.95 4.28 25.27
N LEU A 38 7.06 3.59 24.99
CA LEU A 38 7.59 3.46 23.64
C LEU A 38 6.60 2.76 22.72
N THR A 39 6.05 1.61 23.13
CA THR A 39 5.05 0.87 22.34
C THR A 39 3.81 1.73 22.06
N LEU A 40 3.36 2.50 23.05
CA LEU A 40 2.22 3.40 22.90
C LEU A 40 2.51 4.55 21.93
N ILE A 41 3.71 5.15 22.02
CA ILE A 41 4.16 6.20 21.08
C ILE A 41 4.21 5.65 19.66
N VAL A 42 4.78 4.46 19.45
CA VAL A 42 4.86 3.82 18.13
C VAL A 42 3.45 3.58 17.57
N ALA A 43 2.51 3.09 18.39
CA ALA A 43 1.13 2.90 17.97
C ALA A 43 0.45 4.22 17.56
N VAL A 44 0.64 5.29 18.35
CA VAL A 44 0.11 6.62 18.04
C VAL A 44 0.74 7.17 16.75
N VAL A 45 2.06 7.10 16.60
CA VAL A 45 2.77 7.55 15.40
C VAL A 45 2.32 6.77 14.16
N ALA A 46 2.06 5.47 14.26
CA ALA A 46 1.53 4.69 13.14
C ALA A 46 0.15 5.20 12.69
N VAL A 47 -0.77 5.40 13.62
CA VAL A 47 -2.13 5.90 13.32
C VAL A 47 -2.09 7.31 12.74
N PHE A 48 -1.39 8.23 13.42
CA PHE A 48 -1.30 9.62 12.96
C PHE A 48 -0.42 9.78 11.73
N GLY A 49 0.54 8.87 11.49
CA GLY A 49 1.30 8.81 10.25
C GLY A 49 0.40 8.50 9.06
N ILE A 50 -0.51 7.54 9.20
CA ILE A 50 -1.52 7.23 8.17
C ILE A 50 -2.46 8.43 7.97
N LEU A 51 -3.02 8.99 9.04
CA LEU A 51 -3.91 10.16 8.95
C LEU A 51 -3.20 11.37 8.32
N GLY A 52 -1.95 11.61 8.70
CA GLY A 52 -1.11 12.68 8.17
C GLY A 52 -0.81 12.47 6.68
N TRP A 53 -0.53 11.23 6.27
CA TRP A 53 -0.36 10.90 4.85
C TRP A 53 -1.63 11.14 4.03
N ILE A 54 -2.79 10.69 4.54
CA ILE A 54 -4.07 10.95 3.89
C ILE A 54 -4.33 12.46 3.80
N GLY A 55 -4.17 13.18 4.91
CA GLY A 55 -4.31 14.65 4.94
C GLY A 55 -3.36 15.35 3.97
N TYR A 56 -2.12 14.88 3.87
CA TYR A 56 -1.14 15.39 2.91
C TYR A 56 -1.61 15.16 1.47
N THR A 57 -2.08 13.96 1.13
CA THR A 57 -2.61 13.70 -0.23
C THR A 57 -3.82 14.57 -0.54
N LEU A 58 -4.78 14.73 0.37
CA LEU A 58 -5.96 15.59 0.16
C LEU A 58 -5.58 17.07 0.02
N ALA A 59 -4.60 17.55 0.79
CA ALA A 59 -4.14 18.93 0.72
C ALA A 59 -3.34 19.24 -0.55
N THR A 60 -2.69 18.23 -1.14
CA THR A 60 -1.81 18.39 -2.32
C THR A 60 -2.45 17.90 -3.61
N THR A 61 -3.56 17.15 -3.55
CA THR A 61 -4.33 16.80 -4.74
C THR A 61 -5.25 17.97 -5.09
N PRO A 62 -5.08 18.61 -6.27
CA PRO A 62 -6.09 19.52 -6.78
C PRO A 62 -7.43 18.75 -6.89
N PRO A 63 -8.57 19.43 -6.66
CA PRO A 63 -9.86 18.80 -6.76
C PRO A 63 -9.96 18.05 -8.10
N PRO A 64 -10.47 16.80 -8.09
CA PRO A 64 -10.56 15.99 -9.29
C PRO A 64 -11.19 16.83 -10.40
N LYS A 65 -10.56 16.88 -11.58
CA LYS A 65 -11.08 17.63 -12.72
C LYS A 65 -12.55 17.24 -12.96
N PRO A 66 -13.41 18.16 -13.39
CA PRO A 66 -14.80 17.85 -13.74
C PRO A 66 -14.85 16.63 -14.66
N ILE A 67 -15.73 15.69 -14.36
CA ILE A 67 -15.85 14.39 -15.06
C ILE A 67 -16.01 14.60 -16.58
N GLU A 68 -16.66 15.69 -16.98
CA GLU A 68 -16.91 16.08 -18.37
C GLU A 68 -15.63 16.38 -19.18
N GLU A 69 -14.59 16.93 -18.55
CA GLU A 69 -13.29 17.18 -19.22
C GLU A 69 -12.50 15.88 -19.39
N ILE A 70 -12.59 14.98 -18.40
CA ILE A 70 -11.94 13.67 -18.43
C ILE A 70 -12.59 12.77 -19.48
N GLU A 71 -13.92 12.76 -19.57
CA GLU A 71 -14.65 12.00 -20.61
C GLU A 71 -14.30 12.49 -22.02
N ARG A 72 -14.17 13.81 -22.21
CA ARG A 72 -13.77 14.38 -23.51
C ARG A 72 -12.32 14.06 -23.89
N GLU A 73 -11.37 14.18 -22.96
CA GLU A 73 -9.96 13.81 -23.19
C GLU A 73 -9.84 12.31 -23.55
N ILE A 74 -10.55 11.43 -22.83
CA ILE A 74 -10.55 9.98 -23.09
C ILE A 74 -11.21 9.62 -24.42
N GLU A 75 -12.33 10.26 -24.76
CA GLU A 75 -13.04 10.01 -26.01
C GLU A 75 -12.24 10.48 -27.23
N GLU A 76 -11.51 11.59 -27.11
CA GLU A 76 -10.57 12.07 -28.14
C GLU A 76 -9.36 11.14 -28.31
N GLU A 77 -8.76 10.63 -27.22
CA GLU A 77 -7.67 9.66 -27.30
C GLU A 77 -8.13 8.33 -27.90
N LEU A 78 -9.31 7.83 -27.53
CA LEU A 78 -9.90 6.62 -28.11
C LEU A 78 -10.15 6.76 -29.62
N LYS A 79 -10.67 7.93 -30.06
CA LYS A 79 -10.88 8.20 -31.50
C LYS A 79 -9.57 8.22 -32.27
N LYS A 80 -8.51 8.85 -31.73
CA LYS A 80 -7.18 8.84 -32.37
C LYS A 80 -6.58 7.44 -32.46
N LEU A 81 -6.70 6.64 -31.41
CA LEU A 81 -6.24 5.24 -31.39
C LEU A 81 -7.01 4.38 -32.40
N GLU A 82 -8.32 4.59 -32.56
CA GLU A 82 -9.11 3.91 -33.58
C GLU A 82 -8.72 4.31 -35.00
N GLU A 83 -8.43 5.60 -35.24
CA GLU A 83 -7.98 6.09 -36.55
C GLU A 83 -6.59 5.56 -36.91
N GLU A 84 -5.65 5.52 -35.95
CA GLU A 84 -4.33 4.91 -36.14
C GLU A 84 -4.43 3.39 -36.38
N ALA A 85 -5.30 2.69 -35.65
CA ALA A 85 -5.53 1.26 -35.85
C ALA A 85 -6.10 0.98 -37.26
N LYS A 86 -7.10 1.76 -37.70
CA LYS A 86 -7.69 1.65 -39.05
C LYS A 86 -6.68 1.98 -40.15
N GLN A 87 -5.80 2.97 -39.96
CA GLN A 87 -4.72 3.26 -40.91
C GLN A 87 -3.64 2.16 -40.95
N SER A 88 -3.29 1.59 -39.79
CA SER A 88 -2.34 0.46 -39.68
C SER A 88 -2.88 -0.81 -40.38
N GLU A 89 -4.18 -1.09 -40.26
CA GLU A 89 -4.83 -2.22 -40.94
C GLU A 89 -4.95 -1.99 -42.45
N ALA A 90 -5.33 -0.78 -42.89
CA ALA A 90 -5.37 -0.42 -44.31
C ALA A 90 -3.99 -0.46 -44.98
N SER A 91 -2.92 -0.10 -44.25
CA SER A 91 -1.54 -0.19 -44.74
C SER A 91 -1.02 -1.64 -44.83
N LYS A 92 -1.57 -2.58 -44.05
CA LYS A 92 -1.17 -4.00 -44.08
C LYS A 92 -1.95 -4.83 -45.10
N GLY A 93 -3.17 -4.43 -45.47
CA GLY A 93 -4.01 -5.12 -46.46
C GLY A 93 -3.69 -4.84 -47.93
N SER A 94 -2.79 -3.91 -48.23
CA SER A 94 -2.42 -3.51 -49.61
C SER A 94 -1.08 -4.10 -50.10
N ARG A 95 -0.56 -5.17 -49.48
CA ARG A 95 0.63 -5.91 -49.93
C ARG A 95 0.31 -7.35 -50.30
#